data_AF-A0A7W1Z096-F1
#
_entry.id   AF-A0A7W1Z096-F1
#
_cell.length_a   1.000
_cell.length_b   1.000
_cell.length_c   1.000
_cell.angle_alpha   90.00
_cell.angle_beta   90.00
_cell.angle_gamma   90.00
#
_symmetry.space_group_name_H-M   'P 1'
#
loop_
_entity.id
_entity.type
_entity.pdbx_description
1 polymer ?
#
loop_
_entity_poly.entity_id
_entity_poly.type
_entity_poly.pdbx_seq_one_letter_code
_entity_poly.pdbx_strand_id
1 'polypeptide(L)'
;MKHLAKALPIGCLLAGGLLLQGCLTPYESRHENQWDAREQIWMSEASQVKLRAAQSRIFDMTDRRTILKAILSTMQDLNFQLEVLDEELGIVSGKYFAPLERSDYGYDPLYHLYDDQSLLAFSKSYLSWGPFWHRNDLVRLTVTVRPRNEKQLVVRASAQFYLRAVEDPESYQKFFRSLEQALFLETKLAQEGQAVQPITP
;
A
#
# COMPACT_ATOMS: atom_id res chain seq x y z
N MET A 1 -30.06 -68.72 34.12
CA MET A 1 -30.95 -67.55 33.93
C MET A 1 -30.03 -66.33 33.82
N LYS A 2 -29.58 -65.98 32.61
CA LYS A 2 -30.22 -65.10 31.61
C LYS A 2 -30.26 -63.62 32.04
N HIS A 3 -29.39 -62.85 31.37
CA HIS A 3 -29.47 -61.43 31.00
C HIS A 3 -29.56 -60.37 32.10
N LEU A 4 -28.52 -59.55 32.23
CA LEU A 4 -28.65 -58.10 32.02
C LEU A 4 -27.28 -57.42 31.81
N ALA A 5 -26.66 -57.71 30.67
CA ALA A 5 -25.61 -56.85 30.13
C ALA A 5 -26.29 -55.55 29.63
N LYS A 6 -26.31 -54.51 30.46
CA LYS A 6 -26.62 -53.16 29.98
C LYS A 6 -25.38 -52.61 29.32
N ALA A 7 -25.36 -52.71 28.00
CA ALA A 7 -24.45 -51.99 27.12
C ALA A 7 -24.55 -50.49 27.44
N LEU A 8 -23.53 -49.97 28.13
CA LEU A 8 -23.28 -48.54 28.19
C LEU A 8 -22.93 -48.11 26.75
N PRO A 9 -23.62 -47.13 26.15
CA PRO A 9 -23.45 -46.85 24.73
C PRO A 9 -22.07 -46.25 24.51
N ILE A 10 -21.19 -47.03 23.87
CA ILE A 10 -19.85 -46.62 23.42
C ILE A 10 -19.94 -45.37 22.52
N GLY A 11 -21.12 -45.11 21.91
CA GLY A 11 -21.43 -43.88 21.19
C GLY A 11 -21.44 -42.60 22.04
N CYS A 12 -21.80 -42.65 23.33
CA CYS A 12 -21.76 -41.46 24.20
C CYS A 12 -20.33 -41.10 24.65
N LEU A 13 -19.43 -42.08 24.77
CA LEU A 13 -18.03 -41.83 25.13
C LEU A 13 -17.24 -41.22 23.95
N LEU A 14 -17.54 -41.63 22.72
CA LEU A 14 -16.96 -41.02 21.51
C LEU A 14 -17.54 -39.63 21.22
N ALA A 15 -18.85 -39.40 21.46
CA ALA A 15 -19.46 -38.08 21.34
C ALA A 15 -18.95 -37.10 22.42
N GLY A 16 -18.70 -37.59 23.64
CA GLY A 16 -18.08 -36.78 24.71
C GLY A 16 -16.61 -36.42 24.41
N GLY A 17 -15.85 -37.35 23.81
CA GLY A 17 -14.45 -37.10 23.43
C GLY A 17 -14.30 -36.10 22.27
N LEU A 18 -15.23 -36.08 21.32
CA LEU A 18 -15.18 -35.16 20.17
C LEU A 18 -15.58 -33.73 20.56
N LEU A 19 -16.49 -33.56 21.54
CA LEU A 19 -16.88 -32.25 22.07
C LEU A 19 -15.80 -31.61 22.95
N LEU A 20 -14.88 -32.40 23.50
CA LEU A 20 -13.71 -31.92 24.25
C LEU A 20 -12.54 -31.48 23.36
N GLN A 21 -12.57 -31.74 22.05
CA GLN A 21 -11.62 -31.14 21.10
C GLN A 21 -12.06 -29.74 20.61
N GLY A 22 -13.24 -29.27 21.02
CA GLY A 22 -13.77 -27.95 20.66
C GLY A 22 -13.24 -26.78 21.52
N CYS A 23 -12.55 -27.07 22.62
CA CYS A 23 -11.91 -26.07 23.47
C CYS A 23 -10.41 -26.34 23.52
N LEU A 24 -9.61 -25.34 23.15
CA LEU A 24 -8.15 -25.30 23.17
C LEU A 24 -7.44 -25.79 21.89
N THR A 25 -7.81 -25.27 20.72
CA THR A 25 -6.72 -24.87 19.80
C THR A 25 -6.13 -23.59 20.39
N PRO A 26 -4.87 -23.58 20.87
CA PRO A 26 -4.31 -22.39 21.48
C PRO A 26 -4.31 -21.28 20.45
N TYR A 27 -4.79 -20.10 20.81
CA TYR A 27 -4.54 -18.86 20.06
C TYR A 27 -3.03 -18.70 19.74
N GLU A 28 -2.16 -19.27 20.57
CA GLU A 28 -0.71 -19.43 20.41
C GLU A 28 -0.26 -20.32 19.23
N SER A 29 -1.11 -21.23 18.71
CA SER A 29 -0.75 -22.11 17.58
C SER A 29 -0.96 -21.47 16.21
N ARG A 30 -1.62 -20.30 16.15
CA ARG A 30 -1.88 -19.56 14.91
C ARG A 30 -0.76 -18.59 14.53
N HIS A 31 0.14 -18.33 15.46
CA HIS A 31 1.31 -17.48 15.27
C HIS A 31 2.53 -18.34 15.55
N GLU A 32 3.50 -18.38 14.63
CA GLU A 32 4.80 -18.97 14.93
C GLU A 32 5.34 -18.26 16.17
N ASN A 33 5.49 -18.98 17.29
CA ASN A 33 6.02 -18.36 18.49
C ASN A 33 7.49 -17.99 18.21
N GLN A 34 7.75 -16.69 18.03
CA GLN A 34 9.10 -16.18 17.78
C GLN A 34 9.87 -16.13 19.11
N TRP A 35 10.36 -17.28 19.55
CA TRP A 35 11.12 -17.42 20.80
C TRP A 35 12.57 -16.97 20.69
N ASP A 36 13.14 -16.91 19.48
CA ASP A 36 14.52 -16.47 19.26
C ASP A 36 14.57 -15.03 18.74
N ALA A 37 14.93 -14.10 19.63
CA ALA A 37 15.12 -12.70 19.29
C ALA A 37 16.17 -12.50 18.19
N ARG A 38 17.18 -13.38 18.08
CA ARG A 38 18.18 -13.28 16.99
C ARG A 38 17.55 -13.56 15.65
N GLU A 39 16.79 -14.65 15.53
CA GLU A 39 16.14 -15.00 14.27
C GLU A 39 15.15 -13.90 13.82
N GLN A 40 14.39 -13.34 14.76
CA GLN A 40 13.50 -12.20 14.49
C GLN A 40 14.25 -10.96 13.99
N ILE A 41 15.39 -10.63 14.60
CA ILE A 41 16.24 -9.50 14.16
C ILE A 41 16.76 -9.75 12.75
N TRP A 42 17.28 -10.94 12.44
CA TRP A 42 17.79 -11.28 11.11
C TRP A 42 16.70 -11.27 10.03
N MET A 43 15.51 -11.79 10.34
CA MET A 43 14.35 -11.75 9.43
C MET A 43 13.89 -10.31 9.21
N SER A 44 13.94 -9.47 10.24
CA SER A 44 13.64 -8.04 10.15
C SER A 44 14.70 -7.28 9.33
N GLU A 45 15.99 -7.54 9.54
CA GLU A 45 17.09 -6.93 8.78
C GLU A 45 17.03 -7.32 7.30
N ALA A 46 16.85 -8.61 7.00
CA ALA A 46 16.69 -9.09 5.64
C ALA A 46 15.47 -8.47 4.95
N SER A 47 14.35 -8.32 5.66
CA SER A 47 13.16 -7.61 5.16
C SER A 47 13.47 -6.13 4.89
N GLN A 48 14.07 -5.43 5.84
CA GLN A 48 14.41 -4.01 5.71
C GLN A 48 15.38 -3.73 4.54
N VAL A 49 16.36 -4.60 4.30
CA VAL A 49 17.27 -4.45 3.15
C VAL A 49 16.52 -4.64 1.83
N LYS A 50 15.67 -5.68 1.74
CA LYS A 50 14.82 -5.91 0.56
C LYS A 50 13.91 -4.72 0.27
N LEU A 51 13.29 -4.14 1.30
CA LEU A 51 12.45 -2.96 1.16
C LEU A 51 13.23 -1.75 0.65
N ARG A 52 14.41 -1.48 1.22
CA ARG A 52 15.26 -0.36 0.76
C ARG A 52 15.71 -0.54 -0.69
N ALA A 53 15.99 -1.78 -1.10
CA ALA A 53 16.31 -2.09 -2.49
C ALA A 53 15.11 -1.85 -3.42
N ALA A 54 13.91 -2.27 -3.02
CA ALA A 54 12.68 -2.06 -3.80
C ALA A 54 12.26 -0.58 -3.90
N GLN A 55 12.52 0.21 -2.85
CA GLN A 55 12.16 1.63 -2.77
C GLN A 55 12.98 2.57 -3.65
N SER A 56 14.12 2.12 -4.22
CA SER A 56 15.01 3.01 -4.96
C SER A 56 15.45 2.44 -6.30
N ARG A 57 15.54 3.33 -7.30
CA ARG A 57 15.97 3.01 -8.66
C ARG A 57 16.96 4.05 -9.16
N ILE A 58 17.97 3.60 -9.90
CA ILE A 58 18.97 4.45 -10.54
C ILE A 58 18.59 4.63 -12.00
N PHE A 59 18.67 5.87 -12.47
CA PHE A 59 18.45 6.24 -13.86
C PHE A 59 19.70 6.92 -14.41
N ASP A 60 20.13 6.50 -15.60
CA ASP A 60 21.27 7.08 -16.33
C ASP A 60 20.85 8.36 -17.07
N MET A 61 20.40 9.36 -16.32
CA MET A 61 20.01 10.67 -16.85
C MET A 61 20.61 11.81 -16.03
N THR A 62 20.82 12.94 -16.70
CA THR A 62 21.33 14.18 -16.10
C THR A 62 20.21 15.18 -15.80
N ASP A 63 19.15 15.20 -16.61
CA ASP A 63 18.08 16.19 -16.47
C ASP A 63 17.07 15.79 -15.38
N ARG A 64 17.15 16.48 -14.25
CA ARG A 64 16.22 16.33 -13.13
C ARG A 64 14.80 16.75 -13.50
N ARG A 65 14.62 17.76 -14.36
CA ARG A 65 13.29 18.28 -14.70
C ARG A 65 12.48 17.27 -15.46
N THR A 66 13.09 16.58 -16.42
CA THR A 66 12.46 15.49 -17.15
C THR A 66 12.06 14.37 -16.19
N ILE A 67 12.94 13.93 -15.29
CA ILE A 67 12.54 12.90 -14.30
C ILE A 67 11.37 13.37 -13.42
N LEU A 68 11.36 14.61 -12.95
CA LEU A 68 10.27 15.13 -12.13
C LEU A 68 8.94 15.20 -12.89
N LYS A 69 8.97 15.53 -14.19
CA LYS A 69 7.78 15.50 -15.06
C LYS A 69 7.27 14.07 -15.26
N ALA A 70 8.15 13.12 -15.51
CA ALA A 70 7.76 11.71 -15.62
C ALA A 70 7.12 11.22 -14.31
N ILE A 71 7.70 11.58 -13.16
CA ILE A 71 7.12 11.26 -11.84
C ILE A 71 5.75 11.90 -11.69
N LEU A 72 5.59 13.17 -12.06
CA LEU A 72 4.32 13.89 -12.03
C LEU A 72 3.25 13.15 -12.85
N SER A 73 3.57 12.81 -14.10
CA SER A 73 2.70 12.05 -14.99
C SER A 73 2.30 10.72 -14.36
N THR A 74 3.26 9.97 -13.83
CA THR A 74 2.99 8.64 -13.24
C THR A 74 2.14 8.71 -11.97
N MET A 75 2.32 9.76 -11.16
CA MET A 75 1.50 9.95 -9.97
C MET A 75 0.06 10.29 -10.37
N GLN A 76 -0.13 11.09 -11.41
CA GLN A 76 -1.46 11.39 -11.94
C GLN A 76 -2.11 10.15 -12.56
N ASP A 77 -1.37 9.32 -13.29
CA ASP A 77 -1.85 8.05 -13.85
C ASP A 77 -2.28 7.05 -12.77
N LEU A 78 -1.64 7.12 -11.60
CA LEU A 78 -1.97 6.31 -10.42
C LEU A 78 -3.03 6.96 -9.51
N ASN A 79 -3.74 7.98 -9.99
CA ASN A 79 -4.79 8.72 -9.29
C ASN A 79 -4.32 9.47 -8.03
N PHE A 80 -3.03 9.72 -7.84
CA PHE A 80 -2.56 10.54 -6.73
C PHE A 80 -2.87 12.01 -6.96
N GLN A 81 -3.48 12.64 -5.95
CA GLN A 81 -3.60 14.09 -5.85
C GLN A 81 -2.28 14.66 -5.34
N LEU A 82 -1.65 15.51 -6.14
CA LEU A 82 -0.35 16.10 -5.81
C LEU A 82 -0.52 17.20 -4.75
N GLU A 83 0.31 17.16 -3.72
CA GLU A 83 0.28 18.10 -2.59
C GLU A 83 1.51 19.01 -2.60
N VAL A 84 2.69 18.44 -2.82
CA VAL A 84 3.98 19.17 -2.81
C VAL A 84 4.80 18.78 -4.02
N LEU A 85 5.31 19.79 -4.73
CA LEU A 85 6.28 19.65 -5.81
C LEU A 85 7.35 20.71 -5.61
N ASP A 86 8.57 20.26 -5.28
CA ASP A 86 9.74 21.11 -5.12
C ASP A 86 10.83 20.65 -6.10
N GLU A 87 11.15 21.50 -7.07
CA GLU A 87 12.16 21.24 -8.09
C GLU A 87 13.59 21.30 -7.53
N GLU A 88 13.84 22.18 -6.56
CA GLU A 88 15.16 22.41 -5.99
C GLU A 88 15.56 21.25 -5.09
N LEU A 89 14.65 20.86 -4.18
CA LEU A 89 14.81 19.69 -3.31
C LEU A 89 14.61 18.36 -4.06
N GLY A 90 13.95 18.39 -5.21
CA GLY A 90 13.61 17.19 -6.00
C GLY A 90 12.59 16.31 -5.29
N ILE A 91 11.63 16.89 -4.59
CA ILE A 91 10.62 16.18 -3.80
C ILE A 91 9.27 16.31 -4.47
N VAL A 92 8.58 15.18 -4.63
CA VAL A 92 7.19 15.11 -5.06
C VAL A 92 6.40 14.33 -4.01
N SER A 93 5.35 14.92 -3.47
CA SER A 93 4.46 14.27 -2.51
C SER A 93 3.03 14.33 -3.00
N GLY A 94 2.32 13.21 -2.86
CA GLY A 94 0.93 13.09 -3.23
C GLY A 94 0.15 12.21 -2.26
N LYS A 95 -1.16 12.40 -2.28
CA LYS A 95 -2.13 11.66 -1.49
C LYS A 95 -3.12 10.94 -2.40
N TYR A 96 -3.48 9.73 -2.04
CA TYR A 96 -4.54 8.97 -2.68
C TYR A 96 -5.47 8.44 -1.58
N PHE A 97 -6.77 8.64 -1.74
CA PHE A 97 -7.76 8.06 -0.85
C PHE A 97 -8.23 6.76 -1.48
N ALA A 98 -7.83 5.63 -0.90
CA ALA A 98 -8.26 4.33 -1.38
C ALA A 98 -9.68 4.07 -0.84
N PRO A 99 -10.74 4.08 -1.68
CA PRO A 99 -12.08 3.81 -1.20
C PRO A 99 -12.09 2.42 -0.55
N LEU A 100 -12.23 2.37 0.77
CA LEU A 100 -12.38 1.12 1.49
C LEU A 100 -13.65 0.45 0.97
N GLU A 101 -13.55 -0.86 0.70
CA GLU A 101 -14.67 -1.68 0.27
C GLU A 101 -15.83 -1.46 1.26
N ARG A 102 -16.95 -0.92 0.76
CA ARG A 102 -18.16 -0.77 1.56
C ARG A 102 -18.52 -2.16 2.09
N SER A 103 -18.96 -2.25 3.35
CA SER A 103 -19.64 -3.47 3.78
C SER A 103 -20.83 -3.69 2.85
N ASP A 104 -20.82 -4.75 2.06
CA ASP A 104 -22.00 -5.17 1.25
C ASP A 104 -23.24 -5.38 2.14
N TYR A 105 -23.03 -5.56 3.45
CA TYR A 105 -24.07 -5.65 4.46
C TYR A 105 -24.29 -4.27 5.10
N GLY A 106 -25.19 -3.47 4.51
CA GLY A 106 -25.80 -2.32 5.17
C GLY A 106 -25.71 -1.00 4.40
N TYR A 107 -26.87 -0.47 4.01
CA TYR A 107 -27.03 0.94 3.66
C TYR A 107 -26.88 1.79 4.94
N ASP A 108 -25.67 2.24 5.25
CA ASP A 108 -25.47 3.29 6.24
C ASP A 108 -25.32 4.65 5.54
N PRO A 109 -26.38 5.48 5.50
CA PRO A 109 -26.34 6.79 4.85
C PRO A 109 -25.36 7.78 5.50
N LEU A 110 -24.83 7.50 6.71
CA LEU A 110 -23.78 8.32 7.33
C LEU A 110 -22.45 8.25 6.55
N TYR A 111 -22.22 7.20 5.77
CA TYR A 111 -20.97 7.02 5.01
C TYR A 111 -20.85 7.95 3.79
N HIS A 112 -21.95 8.53 3.32
CA HIS A 112 -21.92 9.52 2.24
C HIS A 112 -21.22 10.84 2.66
N LEU A 113 -21.11 11.12 3.96
CA LEU A 113 -20.41 12.33 4.46
C LEU A 113 -18.89 12.33 4.16
N TYR A 114 -18.30 11.17 3.87
CA TYR A 114 -16.86 11.01 3.64
C TYR A 114 -16.51 10.55 2.22
N ASP A 115 -17.52 10.34 1.38
CA ASP A 115 -17.35 10.01 -0.04
C ASP A 115 -17.12 11.32 -0.81
N ASP A 116 -15.94 11.47 -1.42
CA ASP A 116 -15.56 12.68 -2.17
C ASP A 116 -16.39 12.88 -3.46
N GLN A 117 -17.14 11.86 -3.89
CA GLN A 117 -18.02 11.91 -5.04
C GLN A 117 -19.51 12.06 -4.70
N SER A 118 -19.89 12.03 -3.42
CA SER A 118 -21.30 12.08 -3.04
C SER A 118 -21.73 13.46 -2.55
N LEU A 119 -22.71 14.05 -3.24
CA LEU A 119 -23.26 15.39 -2.98
C LEU A 119 -24.46 15.34 -2.01
N LEU A 120 -24.51 14.33 -1.14
CA LEU A 120 -25.67 14.06 -0.26
C LEU A 120 -25.29 14.23 1.21
N ALA A 121 -25.61 15.40 1.78
CA ALA A 121 -25.52 15.67 3.21
C ALA A 121 -26.89 15.51 3.88
N PHE A 122 -27.16 14.36 4.48
CA PHE A 122 -28.33 14.19 5.36
C PHE A 122 -27.93 14.47 6.81
N SER A 123 -28.26 15.66 7.31
CA SER A 123 -28.10 16.01 8.72
C SER A 123 -29.20 15.35 9.56
N LYS A 124 -28.88 14.22 10.19
CA LYS A 124 -29.44 13.87 11.51
C LYS A 124 -28.28 13.47 12.42
N SER A 125 -27.73 14.49 13.07
CA SER A 125 -26.62 14.36 14.02
C SER A 125 -27.06 13.52 15.22
N TYR A 126 -26.59 12.29 15.29
CA TYR A 126 -26.41 11.60 16.57
C TYR A 126 -24.97 11.83 16.99
N LEU A 127 -24.77 12.61 18.06
CA LEU A 127 -23.48 12.80 18.72
C LEU A 127 -23.03 11.52 19.44
N SER A 128 -22.93 10.40 18.73
CA SER A 128 -22.08 9.30 19.19
C SER A 128 -20.63 9.72 18.99
N TRP A 129 -19.79 9.49 20.00
CA TRP A 129 -18.33 9.61 19.93
C TRP A 129 -17.86 8.93 18.62
N GLY A 130 -17.55 9.73 17.60
CA GLY A 130 -17.73 9.37 16.19
C GLY A 130 -16.84 8.23 15.68
N PRO A 131 -17.10 7.68 14.50
CA PRO A 131 -16.26 6.63 13.91
C PRO A 131 -14.89 7.21 13.49
N PHE A 132 -13.83 7.00 14.29
CA PHE A 132 -12.46 7.47 14.00
C PHE A 132 -11.72 6.70 12.89
N TRP A 133 -12.42 5.82 12.16
CA TRP A 133 -11.82 4.93 11.17
C TRP A 133 -11.65 5.58 9.78
N HIS A 134 -12.17 6.80 9.55
CA HIS A 134 -12.19 7.51 8.25
C HIS A 134 -10.87 8.18 7.82
N ARG A 135 -9.74 7.82 8.45
CA ARG A 135 -8.40 8.25 8.01
C ARG A 135 -7.50 7.08 7.65
N ASN A 136 -8.08 5.88 7.59
CA ASN A 136 -7.35 4.62 7.38
C ASN A 136 -7.19 4.27 5.90
N ASP A 137 -7.82 5.04 5.03
CA ASP A 137 -7.84 4.95 3.58
C ASP A 137 -6.79 5.84 2.89
N LEU A 138 -6.14 6.75 3.63
CA LEU A 138 -5.15 7.67 3.10
C LEU A 138 -3.82 6.95 2.80
N VAL A 139 -3.46 6.90 1.53
CA VAL A 139 -2.11 6.57 1.04
C VAL A 139 -1.35 7.86 0.79
N ARG A 140 -0.19 8.04 1.44
CA ARG A 140 0.75 9.12 1.15
C ARG A 140 1.97 8.55 0.44
N LEU A 141 2.26 9.05 -0.75
CA LEU A 141 3.45 8.70 -1.52
C LEU A 141 4.38 9.91 -1.59
N THR A 142 5.63 9.72 -1.17
CA THR A 142 6.69 10.71 -1.31
C THR A 142 7.81 10.13 -2.16
N VAL A 143 8.14 10.83 -3.24
CA VAL A 143 9.21 10.47 -4.18
C VAL A 143 10.28 11.55 -4.10
N THR A 144 11.53 11.13 -3.98
CA THR A 144 12.68 12.04 -3.93
C THR A 144 13.68 11.70 -5.04
N VAL A 145 14.18 12.73 -5.70
CA VAL A 145 15.14 12.63 -6.80
C VAL A 145 16.43 13.27 -6.33
N ARG A 146 17.49 12.47 -6.20
CA ARG A 146 18.81 12.94 -5.77
C ARG A 146 19.90 12.59 -6.78
N PRO A 147 20.89 13.47 -6.99
CA PRO A 147 22.06 13.11 -7.78
C PRO A 147 22.89 12.06 -7.04
N ARG A 148 23.34 11.03 -7.78
CA ARG A 148 24.34 10.07 -7.28
C ARG A 148 25.72 10.39 -7.83
N ASN A 149 25.78 10.60 -9.14
CA ASN A 149 26.97 10.96 -9.91
C ASN A 149 26.59 12.06 -10.92
N GLU A 150 27.56 12.55 -11.69
CA GLU A 150 27.31 13.56 -12.74
C GLU A 150 26.32 13.10 -13.81
N LYS A 151 26.23 11.78 -14.06
CA LYS A 151 25.40 11.19 -15.12
C LYS A 151 24.21 10.37 -14.63
N GLN A 152 24.05 10.24 -13.30
CA GLN A 152 23.08 9.32 -12.71
C GLN A 152 22.27 10.00 -11.61
N LEU A 153 20.95 9.83 -11.72
CA LEU A 153 19.98 10.25 -10.73
C LEU A 153 19.42 9.02 -10.01
N VAL A 154 19.22 9.13 -8.71
CA VAL A 154 18.56 8.11 -7.88
C VAL A 154 17.19 8.62 -7.51
N VAL A 155 16.17 7.86 -7.86
CA VAL A 155 14.79 8.10 -7.45
C VAL A 155 14.47 7.16 -6.31
N ARG A 156 13.97 7.70 -5.20
CA ARG A 156 13.50 6.93 -4.04
C ARG A 156 12.03 7.21 -3.81
N ALA A 157 11.22 6.17 -3.77
CA ALA A 157 9.80 6.23 -3.41
C ALA A 157 9.59 5.68 -2.00
N SER A 158 8.75 6.35 -1.23
CA SER A 158 8.31 5.92 0.10
C SER A 158 6.81 6.11 0.20
N ALA A 159 6.09 5.01 0.42
CA ALA A 159 4.65 5.03 0.61
C ALA A 159 4.28 4.76 2.08
N GLN A 160 3.30 5.49 2.58
CA GLN A 160 2.69 5.30 3.88
C GLN A 160 1.20 5.04 3.71
N PHE A 161 0.71 3.98 4.32
CA PHE A 161 -0.71 3.63 4.37
C PHE A 161 -1.09 3.32 5.81
N TYR A 162 -2.20 3.88 6.30
CA TYR A 162 -2.64 3.71 7.68
C TYR A 162 -1.55 4.05 8.72
N LEU A 163 -0.81 5.14 8.50
CA LEU A 163 0.33 5.58 9.33
C LEU A 163 1.48 4.55 9.43
N ARG A 164 1.46 3.51 8.60
CA ARG A 164 2.52 2.49 8.50
C ARG A 164 3.21 2.60 7.15
N ALA A 165 4.51 2.28 7.12
CA ALA A 165 5.22 2.18 5.85
C ALA A 165 4.66 1.00 5.05
N VAL A 166 4.51 1.17 3.73
CA VAL A 166 4.15 0.06 2.85
C VAL A 166 5.36 -0.85 2.72
N GLU A 167 5.21 -2.09 3.19
CA GLU A 167 6.26 -3.13 3.20
C GLU A 167 6.09 -4.16 2.06
N ASP A 168 5.18 -3.93 1.12
CA ASP A 168 5.05 -4.79 -0.06
C ASP A 168 6.03 -4.36 -1.17
N PRO A 169 7.00 -5.21 -1.57
CA PRO A 169 7.92 -4.89 -2.67
C PRO A 169 7.22 -4.75 -4.03
N GLU A 170 6.12 -5.49 -4.26
CA GLU A 170 5.44 -5.53 -5.56
C GLU A 170 4.84 -4.16 -5.91
N SER A 171 4.27 -3.48 -4.92
CA SER A 171 3.74 -2.12 -5.05
C SER A 171 4.79 -1.13 -5.59
N TYR A 172 6.02 -1.16 -5.08
CA TYR A 172 7.10 -0.29 -5.57
C TYR A 172 7.56 -0.69 -6.98
N GLN A 173 7.59 -1.99 -7.29
CA GLN A 173 7.96 -2.47 -8.62
C GLN A 173 6.98 -1.98 -9.69
N LYS A 174 5.67 -2.03 -9.42
CA LYS A 174 4.63 -1.51 -10.32
C LYS A 174 4.78 -0.01 -10.56
N PHE A 175 5.07 0.76 -9.51
CA PHE A 175 5.35 2.19 -9.61
C PHE A 175 6.55 2.46 -10.53
N PHE A 176 7.70 1.82 -10.28
CA PHE A 176 8.90 2.05 -11.08
C PHE A 176 8.75 1.59 -12.53
N ARG A 177 8.00 0.52 -12.79
CA ARG A 177 7.69 0.08 -14.15
C ARG A 177 6.87 1.13 -14.91
N SER A 178 5.89 1.73 -14.26
CA SER A 178 5.07 2.80 -14.85
C SER A 178 5.91 4.05 -15.09
N LEU A 179 6.82 4.37 -14.16
CA LEU A 179 7.76 5.48 -14.30
C LEU A 179 8.74 5.29 -15.46
N GLU A 180 9.30 4.09 -15.64
CA GLU A 180 10.17 3.77 -16.77
C GLU A 180 9.43 3.95 -18.11
N GLN A 181 8.14 3.59 -18.17
CA GLN A 181 7.31 3.78 -19.36
C GLN A 181 7.03 5.27 -19.64
N ALA A 182 6.63 6.05 -18.63
CA ALA A 182 6.39 7.48 -18.79
C ALA A 182 7.66 8.24 -19.21
N LEU A 183 8.80 7.89 -18.60
CA LEU A 183 10.09 8.50 -18.94
C LEU A 183 10.49 8.20 -20.40
N PHE A 184 10.22 6.98 -20.87
CA PHE A 184 10.44 6.62 -22.28
C PHE A 184 9.57 7.46 -23.23
N LEU A 185 8.32 7.72 -22.86
CA LEU A 185 7.43 8.60 -23.64
C LEU A 185 7.93 10.06 -23.64
N GLU A 186 8.33 10.58 -22.49
CA GLU A 186 8.82 11.96 -22.37
C GLU A 186 10.11 12.20 -23.16
N THR A 187 11.06 11.26 -23.09
CA THR A 187 12.30 11.35 -23.87
C THR A 187 12.07 11.35 -25.36
N LYS A 188 11.11 10.53 -25.85
CA LYS A 188 10.71 10.54 -27.26
C LYS A 188 10.08 11.87 -27.67
N LEU A 189 9.18 12.41 -26.84
CA LEU A 189 8.54 13.72 -27.09
C LEU A 189 9.57 14.86 -27.11
N ALA A 190 10.57 14.83 -26.23
CA ALA A 190 11.64 15.81 -26.20
C ALA A 190 12.48 15.80 -27.50
N GLN A 191 12.75 14.61 -28.06
CA GLN A 191 13.47 14.47 -29.33
C GLN A 191 12.65 14.99 -30.52
N GLU A 192 11.35 14.70 -30.56
CA GLU A 192 10.45 15.15 -31.62
C GLU A 192 10.25 16.67 -31.60
N GLY A 193 10.16 17.29 -30.41
CA GLY A 193 10.06 18.74 -30.26
C GLY A 193 11.30 19.50 -30.75
N GLN A 194 12.48 18.88 -30.73
CA GLN A 194 13.72 19.47 -31.27
C GLN A 194 13.82 19.38 -32.80
N ALA A 195 13.08 18.47 -33.44
CA ALA A 195 13.03 18.33 -34.91
C ALA A 195 12.17 19.41 -35.58
N VAL A 196 11.34 20.13 -34.81
CA VAL A 196 10.45 21.20 -35.28
C VAL A 196 10.94 22.55 -34.75
N GLN A 197 12.19 22.93 -35.04
CA GLN A 197 12.56 24.35 -35.00
C GLN A 197 12.52 24.89 -36.44
N PRO A 198 11.71 25.92 -36.72
CA PRO A 198 11.62 26.48 -38.07
C PRO A 198 12.95 27.13 -38.42
N ILE A 199 13.53 26.64 -39.52
CA ILE A 199 14.42 27.39 -40.41
C ILE A 199 13.77 28.76 -40.60
N THR A 200 14.29 29.78 -39.90
CA THR A 200 13.91 31.17 -40.18
C THR A 200 15.05 31.73 -41.04
N PRO A 201 14.74 32.35 -42.19
CA PRO A 201 15.73 32.74 -43.20
C PRO A 201 16.71 33.82 -42.73
#